data_AF-A0A1P8YZ64-F1
#
_entry.id   AF-A0A1P8YZ64-F1
#
_cell.length_a   1.000
_cell.length_b   1.000
_cell.length_c   1.000
_cell.angle_alpha   90.00
_cell.angle_beta   90.00
_cell.angle_gamma   90.00
#
_symmetry.space_group_name_H-M   'P 1'
#
loop_
_entity.id
_entity.type
_entity.pdbx_description
1 polymer ?
#
loop_
_entity_poly.entity_id
_entity_poly.type
_entity_poly.pdbx_seq_one_letter_code
_entity_poly.pdbx_strand_id
1 'polypeptide(L)' 'DVACYGENLAYFPKGFIENMFFVSANPWVSFTSFDLNVANMDNFFAPVFTMGKYYTQGDKVLMPLAIQVHHA' A
#
# COMPACT_ATOMS: atom_id res chain seq x y z
N ASP A 1 19.59 -4.77 -3.00
CA ASP A 1 18.26 -4.63 -3.64
C ASP A 1 18.24 -3.49 -4.65
N VAL A 2 18.37 -2.23 -4.22
CA VAL A 2 18.45 -1.06 -5.14
C VAL A 2 19.56 -1.21 -6.20
N ALA A 3 20.74 -1.69 -5.83
CA ALA A 3 21.84 -1.91 -6.79
C ALA A 3 21.53 -2.95 -7.88
N CYS A 4 20.62 -3.89 -7.62
CA CYS A 4 20.26 -4.96 -8.57
C CYS A 4 19.00 -4.63 -9.37
N TYR A 5 18.08 -3.84 -8.81
CA TYR A 5 16.73 -3.64 -9.37
C TYR A 5 16.30 -2.18 -9.53
N GLY A 6 17.09 -1.20 -9.07
CA GLY A 6 16.70 0.22 -9.02
C GLY A 6 16.45 0.86 -10.38
N GLU A 7 17.18 0.43 -11.41
CA GLU A 7 17.02 0.92 -12.79
C GLU A 7 16.07 0.06 -13.63
N ASN A 8 15.52 -1.02 -13.05
CA ASN A 8 14.59 -1.88 -13.76
C ASN A 8 13.18 -1.26 -13.71
N LEU A 9 12.72 -0.78 -14.86
CA LEU A 9 11.43 -0.08 -15.01
C LEU A 9 10.21 -1.01 -15.14
N ALA A 10 10.40 -2.33 -15.04
CA ALA A 10 9.27 -3.26 -15.00
C ALA A 10 8.38 -2.98 -13.79
N TYR A 11 7.07 -3.23 -13.91
CA TYR A 11 6.13 -3.03 -12.79
C TYR A 11 6.49 -3.92 -11.57
N PHE A 12 6.98 -5.13 -11.81
CA PHE A 12 7.53 -6.02 -10.79
C PHE A 12 8.98 -6.41 -11.13
N PRO A 13 9.98 -5.60 -10.76
CA PRO A 13 11.40 -5.86 -11.08
C PRO A 13 11.93 -7.21 -10.60
N LYS A 14 11.33 -7.75 -9.53
CA LYS A 14 11.68 -9.03 -8.91
C LYS A 14 10.62 -10.13 -9.15
N GLY A 15 9.62 -9.86 -9.99
CA GLY A 15 8.43 -10.70 -10.11
C GLY A 15 7.53 -10.66 -8.87
N PHE A 16 6.57 -11.58 -8.80
CA PHE A 16 5.67 -11.78 -7.66
C PHE A 16 5.86 -13.19 -7.08
N ILE A 17 5.54 -13.37 -5.80
CA ILE A 17 5.53 -14.65 -5.09
C ILE A 17 4.20 -14.78 -4.34
N GLU A 18 3.83 -16.00 -3.99
CA GLU A 18 2.47 -16.31 -3.49
C GLU A 18 2.17 -15.72 -2.09
N ASN A 19 3.20 -15.55 -1.26
CA ASN A 19 3.08 -15.13 0.13
C ASN A 19 3.46 -13.65 0.33
N MET A 20 2.88 -12.77 -0.48
CA MET A 20 3.06 -11.32 -0.40
C MET A 20 1.86 -10.62 0.27
N PHE A 21 2.10 -9.44 0.81
CA PHE A 21 1.07 -8.43 1.10
C PHE A 21 1.50 -7.11 0.45
N PHE A 22 0.55 -6.21 0.21
CA PHE A 22 0.79 -5.00 -0.56
C PHE A 22 0.91 -3.78 0.35
N VAL A 23 1.86 -2.91 0.04
CA VAL A 23 2.01 -1.60 0.65
C VAL A 23 2.11 -0.56 -0.46
N SER A 24 1.27 0.47 -0.38
CA SER A 24 1.33 1.64 -1.26
C SER A 24 1.51 2.92 -0.44
N ALA A 25 2.20 3.90 -1.03
CA ALA A 25 2.41 5.20 -0.42
C ALA A 25 1.77 6.29 -1.28
N ASN A 26 0.88 7.07 -0.69
CA ASN A 26 0.36 8.33 -1.23
C ASN A 26 0.90 9.50 -0.39
N PRO A 27 2.15 9.92 -0.62
CA PRO A 27 2.79 10.97 0.16
C PRO A 27 2.25 12.37 -0.14
N TRP A 28 1.32 12.51 -1.08
CA TRP A 28 0.76 13.79 -1.49
C TRP A 28 -0.48 14.19 -0.67
N VAL A 29 -1.25 13.20 -0.18
CA VAL A 29 -2.56 13.44 0.42
C VAL A 29 -2.63 12.95 1.86
N SER A 30 -2.99 13.85 2.78
CA SER A 30 -3.35 13.49 4.17
C SER A 30 -4.83 13.11 4.24
N PHE A 31 -5.16 11.90 3.77
CA PHE A 31 -6.54 11.45 3.66
C PHE A 31 -7.19 11.13 5.01
N THR A 32 -8.51 11.15 5.06
CA THR A 32 -9.31 10.67 6.19
C THR A 32 -9.98 9.32 5.92
N SER A 33 -10.21 8.98 4.64
CA SER A 33 -10.60 7.65 4.15
C SER A 33 -9.87 7.33 2.85
N PHE A 34 -9.64 6.04 2.61
CA PHE A 34 -9.14 5.51 1.35
C PHE A 34 -9.69 4.10 1.14
N ASP A 35 -10.35 3.87 0.01
CA ASP A 35 -11.06 2.65 -0.29
C ASP A 35 -10.58 2.09 -1.63
N LEU A 36 -10.17 0.82 -1.66
CA LEU A 36 -9.77 0.13 -2.88
C LEU A 36 -10.90 -0.82 -3.31
N ASN A 37 -11.59 -0.49 -4.41
CA ASN A 37 -12.59 -1.36 -4.99
C ASN A 37 -11.93 -2.30 -6.01
N VAL A 38 -11.75 -3.56 -5.63
CA VAL A 38 -11.13 -4.59 -6.49
C VAL A 38 -12.22 -5.31 -7.28
N ALA A 39 -12.12 -5.28 -8.61
CA ALA A 39 -13.16 -5.84 -9.49
C ALA A 39 -13.31 -7.37 -9.37
N ASN A 40 -12.24 -8.09 -9.00
CA ASN A 40 -12.28 -9.53 -8.72
C ASN A 40 -11.57 -9.81 -7.39
N MET A 41 -12.35 -10.18 -6.38
CA MET A 41 -11.85 -10.49 -5.03
C MET A 41 -11.69 -11.99 -4.78
N ASP A 42 -12.04 -12.85 -5.75
CA ASP A 42 -12.00 -14.30 -5.56
C ASP A 42 -10.57 -14.74 -5.21
N ASN A 43 -10.42 -15.35 -4.04
CA ASN A 43 -9.14 -15.81 -3.47
C ASN A 43 -8.06 -14.74 -3.30
N PHE A 44 -8.42 -13.45 -3.31
CA PHE A 44 -7.49 -12.36 -3.01
C PHE A 44 -7.44 -12.11 -1.49
N PHE A 45 -6.65 -12.93 -0.78
CA PHE A 45 -6.52 -12.86 0.68
C PHE A 45 -5.32 -12.03 1.17
N ALA A 46 -4.46 -11.59 0.25
CA ALA A 46 -3.32 -10.74 0.57
C ALA A 46 -3.81 -9.35 1.04
N PRO A 47 -3.49 -8.92 2.28
CA PRO A 47 -3.88 -7.60 2.75
C PRO A 47 -3.23 -6.48 1.93
N VAL A 48 -3.93 -5.36 1.78
CA VAL A 48 -3.42 -4.15 1.13
C VAL A 48 -3.40 -3.00 2.13
N PHE A 49 -2.23 -2.41 2.32
CA PHE A 49 -2.02 -1.21 3.14
C PHE A 49 -1.79 0.01 2.25
N THR A 50 -2.43 1.12 2.58
CA THR A 50 -2.21 2.42 1.93
C THR A 50 -1.83 3.45 2.98
N MET A 51 -0.65 4.06 2.83
CA MET A 51 -0.12 5.07 3.73
C MET A 51 -0.26 6.46 3.12
N GLY A 52 -0.84 7.40 3.87
CA GLY A 52 -1.00 8.79 3.43
C GLY A 52 0.13 9.70 3.85
N LYS A 53 0.04 10.97 3.41
CA LYS A 53 0.93 12.03 3.88
C LYS A 53 0.71 12.29 5.38
N TYR A 54 1.77 12.19 6.18
CA TYR A 54 1.72 12.54 7.60
C TYR A 54 1.47 14.05 7.80
N TYR A 55 0.92 14.41 8.95
CA TYR A 55 0.64 15.79 9.32
C TYR A 55 0.77 15.98 10.84
N THR A 56 1.04 17.21 11.26
CA THR A 56 1.12 17.55 12.68
C THR A 56 -0.27 17.92 13.21
N GLN A 57 -0.65 17.39 14.37
CA GLN A 57 -1.86 17.74 15.10
C GLN A 57 -1.49 18.04 16.57
N GLY A 58 -1.42 19.34 16.90
CA GLY A 58 -0.87 19.79 18.18
C GLY A 58 0.59 19.34 18.32
N ASP A 59 0.91 18.66 19.42
CA ASP A 59 2.25 18.14 19.69
C ASP A 59 2.52 16.74 19.10
N LYS A 60 1.58 16.22 18.27
CA LYS A 60 1.68 14.88 17.67
C LYS A 60 1.90 14.95 16.17
N VAL A 61 2.58 13.95 15.61
CA VAL A 61 2.59 13.67 14.18
C VAL A 61 1.69 12.45 13.93
N LEU A 62 0.66 12.62 13.10
CA LEU A 62 -0.27 11.57 12.71
C LEU A 62 -0.06 11.20 11.25
N MET A 63 -0.38 9.95 10.91
CA MET A 63 -0.27 9.43 9.55
C MET A 63 -1.54 8.65 9.20
N PRO A 64 -2.22 8.99 8.10
CA PRO A 64 -3.32 8.20 7.60
C PRO A 64 -2.87 6.80 7.17
N LEU A 65 -3.64 5.79 7.58
CA LEU A 65 -3.41 4.39 7.23
C LEU A 65 -4.76 3.74 6.94
N ALA A 66 -4.90 3.18 5.74
CA ALA A 66 -6.05 2.36 5.34
C ALA A 66 -5.61 0.91 5.11
N ILE A 67 -6.51 -0.02 5.41
CA ILE A 67 -6.26 -1.47 5.28
C ILE A 67 -7.46 -2.09 4.56
N GLN A 68 -7.19 -2.83 3.50
CA GLN A 68 -8.17 -3.71 2.85
C GLN A 68 -7.84 -5.16 3.17
N VAL A 69 -8.86 -5.89 3.61
CA VAL A 69 -8.80 -7.34 3.88
C VAL A 69 -10.01 -8.05 3.28
N HIS A 70 -9.84 -9.32 2.98
CA HIS A 70 -10.95 -10.22 2.67
C HIS A 70 -11.56 -10.77 3.97
N HIS A 71 -12.88 -10.98 4.01
CA HIS A 71 -13.60 -11.41 5.23
C HIS A 71 -13.74 -12.94 5.38
N ALA A 72 -13.59 -13.71 4.29
CA ALA A 72 -13.70 -15.18 4.31
C ALA A 72 -12.52 -15.89 4.99
#